data_AF-A0A950S1B3-F1
#
_entry.id   AF-A0A950S1B3-F1
#
_cell.length_a   1.000
_cell.length_b   1.000
_cell.length_c   1.000
_cell.angle_alpha   90.00
_cell.angle_beta   90.00
_cell.angle_gamma   90.00
#
_symmetry.space_group_name_H-M   'P 1'
#
loop_
_entity.id
_entity.type
_entity.pdbx_description
1 polymer ?
#
loop_
_entity_poly.entity_id
_entity_poly.type
_entity_poly.pdbx_seq_one_letter_code
_entity_poly.pdbx_strand_id
1 'polypeptide(L)'
;MTPGSVIALDARLVGYAAGIARYAELLSRALAELPDGDEQYVILRGRKTRGRSLAGSATRTRTRLCLTPPHHRLERWTLPVEVLPTHASL
;
A
#
# COMPACT_ATOMS: atom_id res chain seq x y z
N MET A 1 24.41 8.25 3.12
CA MET A 1 23.03 7.96 2.67
C MET A 1 22.23 7.58 3.91
N THR A 2 21.40 8.49 4.41
CA THR A 2 20.33 8.13 5.33
C THR A 2 19.42 7.13 4.61
N PRO A 3 19.04 6.01 5.24
CA PRO A 3 18.05 5.12 4.64
C PRO A 3 16.78 5.92 4.40
N GLY A 4 16.30 5.88 3.16
CA GLY A 4 15.06 6.54 2.78
C GLY A 4 13.89 6.11 3.67
N SER A 5 13.02 7.05 4.03
CA SER A 5 11.84 6.73 4.85
C SER A 5 10.87 5.85 4.06
N VAL A 6 10.41 4.74 4.66
CA VAL A 6 9.38 3.89 4.07
C VAL A 6 8.01 4.32 4.59
N ILE A 7 7.11 4.69 3.69
CA ILE A 7 5.75 5.13 3.99
C ILE A 7 4.76 4.17 3.34
N ALA A 8 3.91 3.53 4.14
CA ALA A 8 2.89 2.62 3.63
C ALA A 8 1.53 3.32 3.49
N LEU A 9 0.90 3.21 2.31
CA LEU A 9 -0.49 3.56 2.09
C LEU A 9 -1.34 2.29 2.22
N ASP A 10 -2.22 2.25 3.22
CA ASP A 10 -3.19 1.16 3.34
C ASP A 10 -4.36 1.35 2.37
N ALA A 11 -4.32 0.63 1.26
CA ALA A 11 -5.34 0.66 0.21
C ALA A 11 -6.20 -0.62 0.18
N ARG A 12 -6.19 -1.43 1.26
CA ARG A 12 -6.90 -2.73 1.29
C ARG A 12 -8.42 -2.59 1.21
N LEU A 13 -8.97 -1.45 1.63
CA LEU A 13 -10.41 -1.14 1.58
C LEU A 13 -10.95 -0.83 0.17
N VAL A 14 -10.07 -0.61 -0.81
CA VAL A 14 -10.47 -0.32 -2.20
C VAL A 14 -11.35 -1.43 -2.80
N GLY A 15 -11.17 -2.67 -2.35
CA GLY A 15 -12.00 -3.81 -2.77
C GLY A 15 -13.35 -3.97 -2.06
N TYR A 16 -13.72 -3.10 -1.12
CA TYR A 16 -14.89 -3.30 -0.23
C TYR A 16 -15.92 -2.15 -0.25
N ALA A 17 -15.54 -0.87 -0.43
CA ALA A 17 -16.45 0.25 -0.21
C ALA A 17 -16.32 1.43 -1.21
N ALA A 18 -17.42 2.14 -1.46
CA ALA A 18 -17.45 3.44 -2.12
C ALA A 18 -17.36 4.56 -1.07
N GLY A 19 -16.38 5.45 -1.21
CA GLY A 19 -16.05 6.50 -0.24
C GLY A 19 -14.54 6.76 -0.26
N ILE A 20 -13.79 6.04 0.57
CA ILE A 20 -12.31 6.16 0.62
C ILE A 20 -11.60 5.55 -0.59
N ALA A 21 -12.24 4.62 -1.32
CA ALA A 21 -11.59 3.90 -2.42
C ALA A 21 -11.08 4.83 -3.52
N ARG A 22 -11.89 5.82 -3.93
CA ARG A 22 -11.49 6.80 -4.96
C ARG A 22 -10.32 7.65 -4.48
N TYR A 23 -10.32 8.07 -3.22
CA TYR A 23 -9.20 8.80 -2.64
C TYR A 23 -7.92 7.95 -2.63
N ALA A 24 -7.99 6.70 -2.16
CA ALA A 24 -6.84 5.80 -2.13
C ALA A 24 -6.30 5.49 -3.53
N GLU A 25 -7.18 5.31 -4.53
CA GLU A 25 -6.78 5.16 -5.94
C GLU A 25 -6.03 6.40 -6.44
N LEU A 26 -6.62 7.59 -6.30
CA LEU A 26 -6.01 8.84 -6.76
C LEU A 26 -4.69 9.15 -6.03
N LEU A 27 -4.66 8.98 -4.71
CA LEU A 27 -3.46 9.16 -3.91
C LEU A 27 -2.35 8.19 -4.34
N SER A 28 -2.68 6.90 -4.54
CA SER A 28 -1.68 5.93 -4.98
C SER A 28 -1.02 6.32 -6.31
N ARG A 29 -1.80 6.88 -7.25
CA ARG A 29 -1.29 7.36 -8.54
C ARG A 29 -0.44 8.61 -8.38
N ALA A 30 -0.91 9.58 -7.60
CA ALA A 30 -0.16 10.80 -7.32
C ALA A 30 1.20 10.51 -6.66
N LEU A 31 1.26 9.54 -5.73
CA LEU A 31 2.53 9.11 -5.12
C LEU A 31 3.51 8.50 -6.13
N ALA A 32 3.01 7.80 -7.16
CA ALA A 32 3.84 7.23 -8.21
C ALA A 32 4.38 8.28 -9.20
N GLU A 33 3.76 9.47 -9.24
CA GLU A 33 4.14 10.59 -10.10
C GLU A 33 5.02 11.63 -9.38
N LEU A 34 5.28 11.46 -8.08
CA LEU A 34 6.16 12.37 -7.34
C LEU A 34 7.59 12.33 -7.90
N PRO A 35 8.26 13.49 -7.95
CA PRO A 35 9.66 13.57 -8.36
C PRO A 35 10.57 12.84 -7.37
N ASP A 36 11.84 12.68 -7.74
CA ASP A 36 12.83 12.05 -6.88
C ASP A 36 13.07 12.81 -5.55
N GLY A 37 13.27 12.05 -4.48
CA GLY A 37 13.42 12.40 -3.06
C GLY A 37 14.02 11.22 -2.25
N ASP A 38 13.79 11.13 -0.95
CA ASP A 38 14.35 10.02 -0.15
C ASP A 38 13.31 8.95 0.23
N GLU A 39 12.03 9.21 -0.01
CA GLU A 39 10.94 8.34 0.42
C GLU A 39 10.69 7.16 -0.54
N GLN A 40 10.31 6.02 0.05
CA GLN A 40 9.79 4.85 -0.65
C GLN A 40 8.35 4.58 -0.20
N TYR A 41 7.43 4.52 -1.16
CA TYR A 41 6.02 4.31 -0.93
C TYR A 41 5.64 2.84 -1.14
N VAL A 42 4.90 2.26 -0.19
CA VAL A 42 4.36 0.91 -0.30
C VAL A 42 2.84 0.92 -0.29
N ILE A 43 2.23 0.52 -1.39
CA ILE A 43 0.78 0.43 -1.53
C ILE A 43 0.33 -0.96 -1.07
N LEU A 44 -0.33 -1.05 0.09
CA LEU A 44 -0.91 -2.29 0.60
C LEU A 44 -2.23 -2.55 -0.11
N ARG A 45 -2.27 -3.57 -0.98
CA ARG A 45 -3.49 -3.97 -1.71
C ARG A 45 -4.12 -5.19 -1.06
N GLY A 46 -5.45 -5.20 -0.94
CA GLY A 46 -6.19 -6.34 -0.42
C GLY A 46 -6.42 -7.40 -1.49
N ARG A 47 -6.64 -8.65 -1.07
CA ARG A 47 -7.04 -9.74 -1.98
C ARG A 47 -8.27 -9.41 -2.84
N LYS A 48 -9.21 -8.62 -2.33
CA LYS A 48 -10.44 -8.22 -3.03
C LYS A 48 -10.28 -7.00 -3.95
N THR A 49 -9.08 -6.43 -4.10
CA THR A 49 -8.84 -5.26 -4.97
C THR A 49 -8.93 -5.59 -6.49
N ARG A 50 -9.55 -6.72 -6.88
CA ARG A 50 -9.67 -7.14 -8.28
C ARG A 50 -10.48 -6.11 -9.09
N GLY A 51 -9.89 -5.64 -10.19
CA GLY A 51 -10.52 -4.71 -11.14
C GLY A 51 -10.40 -3.21 -10.79
N ARG A 52 -9.78 -2.87 -9.66
CA ARG A 52 -9.54 -1.47 -9.25
C ARG A 52 -8.09 -1.08 -9.54
N SER A 53 -7.89 0.14 -10.04
CA SER A 53 -6.60 0.57 -10.58
C SER A 53 -5.84 1.41 -9.54
N LEU A 54 -5.19 0.71 -8.61
CA LEU A 54 -4.10 1.25 -7.80
C LEU A 54 -2.85 1.45 -8.66
N ALA A 55 -1.96 2.36 -8.23
CA ALA A 55 -0.65 2.48 -8.85
C ALA A 55 0.09 1.14 -8.90
N GLY A 56 0.71 0.85 -10.03
CA GLY A 56 1.61 -0.28 -10.19
C GLY A 56 2.94 -0.04 -9.48
N SER A 57 3.85 -1.00 -9.60
CA SER A 57 5.22 -0.78 -9.13
C SER A 57 5.95 0.20 -10.06
N ALA A 58 6.57 1.22 -9.49
CA ALA A 58 7.38 2.25 -10.14
C ALA A 58 8.68 2.47 -9.34
N THR A 59 9.54 3.40 -9.76
CA THR A 59 10.86 3.66 -9.14
C THR A 59 10.81 3.81 -7.61
N ARG A 60 9.75 4.45 -7.08
CA ARG A 60 9.56 4.72 -5.65
C ARG A 60 8.32 4.09 -5.05
N THR A 61 7.52 3.44 -5.86
CA THR A 61 6.24 2.87 -5.43
C THR A 61 6.30 1.37 -5.60
N ARG A 62 6.08 0.63 -4.52
CA ARG A 62 5.93 -0.83 -4.57
C ARG A 62 4.52 -1.21 -4.18
N THR A 63 4.01 -2.28 -4.78
CA THR A 63 2.73 -2.85 -4.35
C THR A 63 2.96 -4.08 -3.50
N ARG A 64 2.20 -4.22 -2.41
CA ARG A 64 2.26 -5.39 -1.54
C ARG A 64 0.88 -5.98 -1.35
N LEU A 65 0.73 -7.26 -1.66
CA LEU A 65 -0.52 -7.99 -1.41
C LEU A 65 -0.64 -8.33 0.08
N CYS A 66 -1.76 -7.93 0.66
CA CYS A 66 -2.20 -8.34 2.00
C CYS A 66 -3.38 -9.30 1.87
N LEU A 67 -3.26 -10.45 2.53
CA LEU A 67 -4.27 -11.51 2.54
C LEU A 67 -5.30 -11.27 3.63
N THR A 68 -4.87 -10.72 4.75
CA THR A 68 -5.71 -10.32 5.87
C THR A 68 -6.72 -9.26 5.43
N PRO A 69 -8.03 -9.54 5.52
CA PRO A 69 -9.05 -8.54 5.24
C PRO A 69 -8.97 -7.37 6.21
N PRO A 70 -9.20 -6.13 5.75
CA PRO A 70 -9.34 -4.99 6.64
C PRO A 70 -10.53 -5.19 7.59
N HIS A 71 -10.37 -4.77 8.85
CA HIS A 71 -11.32 -4.91 9.95
C HIS A 71 -11.59 -6.35 10.41
N HIS A 72 -10.77 -7.32 10.01
CA HIS A 72 -10.89 -8.69 10.51
C HIS A 72 -10.32 -8.81 11.92
N ARG A 73 -10.92 -9.60 12.82
CA ARG A 73 -10.45 -9.73 14.22
C ARG A 73 -8.99 -10.22 14.34
N LEU A 74 -8.54 -11.04 13.39
CA LEU A 74 -7.17 -11.57 13.35
C LEU A 74 -6.14 -10.55 12.85
N GLU A 75 -6.58 -9.42 12.29
CA GLU A 75 -5.73 -8.42 11.68
C GLU A 75 -4.66 -7.88 12.62
N ARG A 76 -4.99 -7.77 13.91
CA ARG A 76 -4.05 -7.35 14.96
C ARG A 76 -2.77 -8.19 15.01
N TRP A 77 -2.87 -9.46 14.62
CA TRP A 77 -1.76 -10.41 14.64
C TRP A 77 -1.18 -10.64 13.26
N THR A 78 -2.03 -10.76 12.25
CA THR A 78 -1.61 -11.16 10.90
C THR A 78 -1.10 -9.99 10.07
N LEU A 79 -1.63 -8.77 10.25
CA LEU A 79 -1.17 -7.60 9.49
C LEU A 79 0.29 -7.23 9.79
N PRO A 80 0.77 -7.20 11.06
CA PRO A 80 2.18 -6.97 11.34
C PRO A 80 3.11 -7.91 10.55
N VAL A 81 2.80 -9.21 10.55
CA VAL A 81 3.55 -10.22 9.78
C VAL A 81 3.49 -9.92 8.28
N GLU A 82 2.30 -9.56 7.79
CA GLU A 82 2.07 -9.14 6.40
C GLU A 82 2.65 -7.76 6.05
N VAL A 83 3.26 -7.01 6.96
CA VAL A 83 3.98 -5.77 6.63
C VAL A 83 5.47 -5.83 6.99
N LEU A 84 5.95 -6.78 7.78
CA LEU A 84 7.38 -6.91 8.15
C LEU A 84 8.37 -6.71 6.97
N PRO A 85 8.25 -7.40 5.82
CA PRO A 85 9.19 -7.19 4.72
C PRO A 85 9.05 -5.87 3.94
N THR A 86 8.10 -4.96 4.27
CA THR A 86 8.11 -3.59 3.72
C THR A 86 9.26 -2.79 4.30
N HIS A 87 9.68 -3.09 5.53
CA HIS A 87 10.86 -2.50 6.16
C HIS A 87 12.18 -3.12 5.67
N ALA A 88 12.16 -4.39 5.28
CA ALA A 88 13.38 -5.15 4.93
C ALA A 88 13.88 -4.94 3.49
N SER A 89 13.29 -3.99 2.75
CA SER A 89 13.63 -3.71 1.35
C SER A 89 14.62 -2.55 1.16
N LEU A 90 15.27 -2.11 2.25
CA LEU A 90 16.36 -1.12 2.27
C LEU A 90 17.71 -1.78 2.04
#